data_AF-A0A918C592-F1
#
_entry.id   AF-A0A918C592-F1
#
_cell.length_a   1.000
_cell.length_b   1.000
_cell.length_c   1.000
_cell.angle_alpha   90.00
_cell.angle_beta   90.00
_cell.angle_gamma   90.00
#
_symmetry.space_group_name_H-M   'P 1'
#
loop_
_entity.id
_entity.type
_entity.pdbx_description
1 polymer ?
#
loop_
_entity_poly.entity_id
_entity_poly.type
_entity_poly.pdbx_seq_one_letter_code
_entity_poly.pdbx_strand_id
1 'polypeptide(L)'
;MAKKRFPYLLGHAEIASLYGVERQTSQLWKTRGVLGEPDVVISGNPYWLLPTVLGLAEDGTRDYLPERLKEYEAGIDGGYVVDDAAELPNIVGLKEIPWIFGKKYMDVYQWRVRRSFAPEDAMISGSPLWLLDSVLEDAEQRGRATAQEGIDRIRAGEREQIKPRGRKPSAEPKPTPPPLPEARTFTPGEHTVEDVTAFAAELLNSGFSMTVRPKR
;
A
#
# COMPACT_ATOMS: atom_id res chain seq x y z
N MET A 1 10.83 31.72 -5.75
CA MET A 1 9.72 30.74 -5.80
C MET A 1 9.80 29.92 -4.53
N ALA A 2 8.69 29.75 -3.81
CA ALA A 2 8.68 28.88 -2.62
C ALA A 2 9.03 27.46 -3.05
N LYS A 3 9.90 26.78 -2.30
CA LYS A 3 10.26 25.39 -2.56
C LYS A 3 9.00 24.55 -2.38
N LYS A 4 8.57 23.84 -3.42
CA LYS A 4 7.38 22.98 -3.37
C LYS A 4 7.65 21.87 -2.36
N ARG A 5 6.75 21.70 -1.40
CA ARG A 5 6.84 20.72 -0.33
C ARG A 5 5.83 19.63 -0.57
N PHE A 6 6.23 18.37 -0.38
CA PHE A 6 5.35 17.22 -0.56
C PHE A 6 5.17 16.48 0.78
N PRO A 7 3.95 16.09 1.18
CA PRO A 7 3.76 15.42 2.46
C PRO A 7 4.30 13.99 2.44
N TYR A 8 4.77 13.50 3.58
CA TYR A 8 5.22 12.12 3.73
C TYR A 8 4.03 11.15 3.64
N LEU A 9 3.81 10.66 2.42
CA LEU A 9 2.84 9.62 2.10
C LEU A 9 3.53 8.29 1.83
N LEU A 10 2.99 7.24 2.44
CA LEU A 10 3.53 5.89 2.32
C LEU A 10 2.51 5.01 1.61
N GLY A 11 2.95 4.32 0.57
CA GLY A 11 2.24 3.18 0.04
C GLY A 11 2.80 1.88 0.61
N HIS A 12 2.28 0.75 0.14
CA HIS A 12 2.72 -0.56 0.64
C HIS A 12 4.22 -0.84 0.49
N ALA A 13 4.90 -0.29 -0.52
CA ALA A 13 6.34 -0.49 -0.70
C ALA A 13 7.14 0.26 0.36
N GLU A 14 6.78 1.51 0.65
CA GLU A 14 7.43 2.34 1.67
C GLU A 14 7.20 1.74 3.06
N ILE A 15 5.98 1.31 3.37
CA ILE A 15 5.67 0.61 4.64
C ILE A 15 6.51 -0.66 4.78
N ALA A 16 6.61 -1.46 3.71
CA ALA A 16 7.38 -2.70 3.74
C ALA A 16 8.87 -2.43 4.01
N SER A 17 9.43 -1.43 3.32
CA SER A 17 10.81 -0.97 3.54
C SER A 17 11.03 -0.49 4.98
N LEU A 18 10.11 0.34 5.49
CA LEU A 18 10.19 0.94 6.82
C LEU A 18 10.19 -0.12 7.93
N TYR A 19 9.43 -1.20 7.79
CA TYR A 19 9.37 -2.30 8.76
C TYR A 19 10.29 -3.48 8.43
N GLY A 20 11.10 -3.39 7.37
CA GLY A 20 11.98 -4.49 6.95
C GLY A 20 11.23 -5.77 6.57
N VAL A 21 10.02 -5.65 6.02
CA VAL A 21 9.17 -6.78 5.61
C VAL A 21 8.96 -6.79 4.09
N GLU A 22 8.42 -7.90 3.59
CA GLU A 22 7.99 -7.99 2.19
C GLU A 22 6.73 -7.17 1.91
N ARG A 23 6.58 -6.68 0.67
CA ARG A 23 5.42 -5.87 0.27
C ARG A 23 4.08 -6.58 0.48
N GLN A 24 4.02 -7.90 0.29
CA GLN A 24 2.78 -8.66 0.55
C GLN A 24 2.38 -8.65 2.03
N THR A 25 3.34 -8.51 2.94
CA THR A 25 3.08 -8.42 4.39
C THR A 25 2.31 -7.15 4.72
N SER A 26 2.71 -5.99 4.16
CA SER A 26 1.97 -4.73 4.33
C SER A 26 0.54 -4.81 3.76
N GLN A 27 0.36 -5.49 2.61
CA GLN A 27 -0.97 -5.73 2.05
C GLN A 27 -1.82 -6.63 2.96
N LEU A 28 -1.22 -7.65 3.56
CA LEU A 28 -1.87 -8.55 4.50
C LEU A 28 -2.24 -7.84 5.80
N TRP A 29 -1.42 -6.88 6.26
CA TRP A 29 -1.77 -6.05 7.41
C TRP A 29 -3.04 -5.25 7.15
N LYS A 30 -3.18 -4.67 5.95
CA LYS A 30 -4.42 -3.99 5.57
C LYS A 30 -5.62 -4.93 5.60
N THR A 31 -5.52 -6.10 4.96
CA THR A 31 -6.66 -7.03 4.88
C THR A 31 -7.05 -7.65 6.22
N ARG A 32 -6.11 -7.72 7.17
CA ARG A 32 -6.35 -8.19 8.54
C ARG A 32 -6.74 -7.08 9.53
N GLY A 33 -6.85 -5.83 9.07
CA GLY A 33 -7.17 -4.68 9.92
C GLY A 33 -6.05 -4.27 10.88
N VAL A 34 -4.83 -4.76 10.67
CA VAL A 34 -3.63 -4.33 11.42
C VAL A 34 -3.18 -2.96 10.93
N LEU A 35 -3.11 -2.79 9.61
CA LEU A 35 -2.98 -1.47 8.99
C LEU A 35 -4.40 -0.98 8.72
N GLY A 36 -4.76 0.15 9.31
CA GLY A 36 -6.09 0.74 9.18
C GLY A 36 -6.46 1.13 7.74
N GLU A 37 -7.63 1.74 7.59
CA GLU A 37 -8.04 2.33 6.31
C GLU A 37 -7.00 3.38 5.86
N PRO A 38 -6.78 3.54 4.54
CA PRO A 38 -5.88 4.54 4.03
C PRO A 38 -6.39 5.94 4.33
N ASP A 39 -5.49 6.83 4.73
CA ASP A 39 -5.77 8.25 4.95
C ASP A 39 -6.20 8.94 3.64
N VAL A 40 -5.65 8.48 2.50
CA VAL A 40 -6.05 8.97 1.18
C VAL A 40 -5.93 7.89 0.11
N VAL A 41 -6.81 7.94 -0.89
CA VAL A 41 -6.73 7.11 -2.09
C VAL A 41 -6.51 8.01 -3.29
N ILE A 42 -5.44 7.78 -4.06
CA ILE A 42 -5.08 8.61 -5.22
C ILE A 42 -4.86 7.70 -6.43
N SER A 43 -5.56 7.98 -7.53
CA SER A 43 -5.59 7.14 -8.74
C SER A 43 -5.95 5.67 -8.43
N GLY A 44 -6.66 5.45 -7.31
CA GLY A 44 -7.07 4.17 -6.72
C GLY A 44 -5.99 3.37 -5.99
N ASN A 45 -4.82 3.97 -5.74
CA ASN A 45 -3.82 3.40 -4.83
C ASN A 45 -4.05 3.94 -3.41
N PRO A 46 -3.98 3.09 -2.37
CA PRO A 46 -4.08 3.53 -0.99
C PRO A 46 -2.76 4.11 -0.48
N TYR A 47 -2.85 5.20 0.28
CA TYR A 47 -1.72 5.85 0.94
C TYR A 47 -2.06 6.17 2.39
N TRP A 48 -1.05 6.14 3.24
CA TRP A 48 -1.13 6.49 4.65
C TRP A 48 -0.17 7.63 4.96
N LEU A 49 -0.52 8.44 5.95
CA LEU A 49 0.35 9.45 6.54
C LEU A 49 1.45 8.76 7.34
N LEU A 50 2.62 9.40 7.41
CA LEU A 50 3.73 8.88 8.21
C LEU A 50 3.35 8.59 9.67
N PRO A 51 2.66 9.49 10.42
CA PRO A 51 2.22 9.19 11.78
C PRO A 51 1.32 7.96 11.88
N THR A 52 0.36 7.80 10.96
CA THR A 52 -0.53 6.62 10.90
C THR A 52 0.26 5.32 10.78
N VAL A 53 1.31 5.32 9.94
CA VAL A 53 2.17 4.15 9.76
C VAL A 53 3.04 3.91 10.99
N LEU A 54 3.68 4.94 11.55
CA LEU A 54 4.51 4.82 12.74
C LEU A 54 3.70 4.34 13.96
N GLY A 55 2.40 4.68 14.02
CA GLY A 55 1.46 4.20 15.02
C GLY A 55 1.38 2.66 15.13
N LEU A 56 1.74 1.92 14.07
CA LEU A 56 1.82 0.46 14.11
C LEU A 56 2.87 -0.08 15.10
N ALA A 57 3.81 0.77 15.54
CA ALA A 57 4.84 0.42 16.51
C ALA A 57 4.47 0.76 17.96
N GLU A 58 3.38 1.50 18.20
CA GLU A 58 3.00 1.96 19.54
C GLU A 58 2.68 0.81 20.51
N ASP A 59 2.15 -0.31 19.99
CA ASP A 59 1.83 -1.50 20.77
C ASP A 59 3.06 -2.36 21.11
N GLY A 60 4.25 -2.02 20.59
CA GLY A 60 5.49 -2.77 20.76
C GLY A 60 5.54 -4.13 20.07
N THR A 61 4.53 -4.48 19.27
CA THR A 61 4.49 -5.75 18.50
C THR A 61 5.32 -5.65 17.22
N ARG A 62 5.58 -4.43 16.74
CA ARG A 62 6.31 -4.15 15.51
C ARG A 62 7.26 -2.99 15.73
N ASP A 63 8.48 -3.12 15.24
CA ASP A 63 9.42 -2.02 15.21
C ASP A 63 9.66 -1.60 13.77
N TYR A 64 9.65 -0.29 13.53
CA TYR A 64 10.17 0.26 12.29
C TYR A 64 11.69 0.42 12.41
N LEU A 65 12.37 0.48 11.26
CA LEU A 65 13.80 0.68 11.16
C LEU A 65 14.09 2.19 11.05
N PRO A 66 14.69 2.85 12.07
CA PRO A 66 14.94 4.29 12.06
C PRO A 66 15.79 4.77 10.88
N GLU A 67 16.72 3.94 10.42
CA GLU A 67 17.60 4.19 9.28
C GLU A 67 16.79 4.25 7.99
N ARG A 68 15.80 3.36 7.83
CA ARG A 68 14.89 3.36 6.68
C ARG A 68 13.97 4.57 6.68
N LEU A 69 13.55 5.02 7.87
CA LEU A 69 12.79 6.26 7.99
C LEU A 69 13.60 7.46 7.49
N LYS A 70 14.85 7.61 7.95
CA LYS A 70 15.74 8.68 7.50
C LYS A 70 16.00 8.63 5.99
N GLU A 71 16.23 7.44 5.43
CA GLU A 71 16.40 7.25 3.99
C GLU A 71 15.15 7.67 3.20
N TYR A 72 13.97 7.30 3.69
CA TYR A 72 12.69 7.67 3.07
C TYR A 72 12.46 9.19 3.11
N GLU A 73 12.65 9.83 4.27
CA GLU A 73 12.48 11.28 4.43
C GLU A 73 13.47 12.06 3.55
N ALA A 74 14.73 11.62 3.48
CA ALA A 74 15.74 12.22 2.61
C ALA A 74 15.43 12.06 1.12
N GLY A 75 14.62 11.05 0.75
CA GLY A 75 14.20 10.79 -0.62
C GLY A 75 13.14 11.76 -1.15
N ILE A 76 12.45 12.50 -0.28
CA ILE A 76 11.41 13.46 -0.65
C ILE A 76 11.90 14.87 -0.33
N ASP A 77 12.37 15.57 -1.35
CA ASP A 77 12.87 16.93 -1.19
C ASP A 77 11.77 17.88 -0.70
N GLY A 78 12.02 18.59 0.39
CA GLY A 78 11.02 19.45 1.04
C GLY A 78 9.88 18.68 1.70
N GLY A 79 10.08 17.39 1.97
CA GLY A 79 9.18 16.51 2.70
C GLY A 79 8.67 17.10 4.02
N TYR A 80 7.43 16.78 4.39
CA TYR A 80 6.87 17.21 5.66
C TYR A 80 5.84 16.25 6.24
N VAL A 81 5.76 16.23 7.56
CA VAL A 81 4.76 15.46 8.30
C VAL A 81 3.42 16.19 8.24
N VAL A 82 2.36 15.41 8.03
CA VAL A 82 0.96 15.83 8.14
C VAL A 82 0.30 14.86 9.11
N ASP A 83 -0.38 15.40 10.12
CA ASP A 83 -1.01 14.61 11.17
C ASP A 83 -2.47 14.25 10.86
N ASP A 84 -3.15 15.07 10.05
CA ASP A 84 -4.56 14.86 9.65
C ASP A 84 -4.70 14.85 8.12
N ALA A 85 -5.41 13.85 7.60
CA ALA A 85 -5.72 13.71 6.18
C ALA A 85 -6.47 14.93 5.60
N ALA A 86 -7.24 15.64 6.43
CA ALA A 86 -7.94 16.86 6.03
C ALA A 86 -7.00 18.03 5.70
N GLU A 87 -5.77 18.00 6.20
CA GLU A 87 -4.74 19.01 5.93
C GLU A 87 -3.90 18.70 4.69
N LEU A 88 -4.10 17.53 4.06
CA LEU A 88 -3.38 17.18 2.86
C LEU A 88 -3.68 18.17 1.73
N PRO A 89 -2.65 18.58 0.97
CA PRO A 89 -2.87 19.34 -0.25
C PRO A 89 -3.64 18.47 -1.26
N ASN A 90 -4.19 19.11 -2.29
CA ASN A 90 -4.80 18.38 -3.39
C ASN A 90 -3.72 17.63 -4.18
N ILE A 91 -3.53 16.35 -3.89
CA ILE A 91 -2.59 15.48 -4.59
C ILE A 91 -3.35 14.67 -5.64
N VAL A 92 -2.75 14.57 -6.82
CA VAL A 92 -3.32 13.90 -7.98
C VAL A 92 -2.34 12.86 -8.51
N GLY A 93 -2.87 11.75 -8.98
CA GLY A 93 -2.12 10.73 -9.70
C GLY A 93 -2.40 10.81 -11.20
N LEU A 94 -1.70 9.96 -11.95
CA LEU A 94 -1.75 9.99 -13.42
C LEU A 94 -3.15 9.81 -14.01
N LYS A 95 -4.09 9.17 -13.30
CA LYS A 95 -5.47 8.97 -13.79
C LYS A 95 -6.38 10.16 -13.56
N GLU A 96 -6.08 11.04 -12.60
CA GLU A 96 -6.85 12.27 -12.38
C GLU A 96 -6.42 13.42 -13.30
N ILE A 97 -5.15 13.44 -13.75
CA ILE A 97 -4.64 14.48 -14.66
C ILE A 97 -5.51 14.69 -15.93
N PRO A 98 -6.03 13.65 -16.61
CA PRO A 98 -6.94 13.81 -17.75
C PRO A 98 -8.17 14.67 -17.46
N TRP A 99 -8.68 14.66 -16.22
CA TRP A 99 -9.81 15.48 -15.81
C TRP A 99 -9.43 16.97 -15.83
N ILE A 100 -8.21 17.30 -15.36
CA ILE A 100 -7.69 18.68 -15.31
C ILE A 100 -7.54 19.27 -16.71
N PHE A 101 -7.18 18.47 -17.71
CA PHE A 101 -6.93 18.96 -19.08
C PHE A 101 -8.06 18.70 -20.07
N GLY A 102 -9.13 18.00 -19.65
CA GLY A 102 -10.17 17.51 -20.56
C GLY A 102 -9.60 16.62 -21.67
N LYS A 103 -8.62 15.78 -21.35
CA LYS A 103 -7.90 14.91 -22.31
C LYS A 103 -8.18 13.44 -22.04
N LYS A 104 -7.70 12.58 -22.94
CA LYS A 104 -7.69 11.14 -22.70
C LYS A 104 -6.44 10.77 -21.89
N TYR A 105 -6.55 9.69 -21.13
CA TYR A 105 -5.42 9.13 -20.36
C TYR A 105 -4.14 8.96 -21.21
N MET A 106 -4.29 8.45 -22.43
CA MET A 106 -3.13 8.21 -23.32
C MET A 106 -2.42 9.50 -23.74
N ASP A 107 -3.12 10.63 -23.86
CA ASP A 107 -2.51 11.91 -24.22
C ASP A 107 -1.58 12.38 -23.11
N VAL A 108 -2.07 12.37 -21.86
CA VAL A 108 -1.30 12.73 -20.68
C VAL A 108 -0.15 11.76 -20.43
N TYR A 109 -0.39 10.45 -20.59
CA TYR A 109 0.66 9.44 -20.48
C TYR A 109 1.82 9.72 -21.45
N GLN A 110 1.51 10.07 -22.71
CA GLN A 110 2.52 10.43 -23.69
C GLN A 110 3.28 11.70 -23.29
N TRP A 111 2.61 12.70 -22.72
CA TRP A 111 3.29 13.92 -22.23
C TRP A 111 4.31 13.58 -21.15
N ARG A 112 3.94 12.72 -20.19
CA ARG A 112 4.86 12.25 -19.15
C ARG A 112 6.06 11.49 -19.74
N VAL A 113 5.82 10.50 -20.61
CA VAL A 113 6.89 9.69 -21.21
C VAL A 113 7.85 10.55 -22.03
N ARG A 114 7.33 11.54 -22.75
CA ARG A 114 8.13 12.49 -23.54
C ARG A 114 8.73 13.63 -22.71
N ARG A 115 8.53 13.62 -21.38
CA ARG A 115 8.96 14.69 -20.46
C ARG A 115 8.49 16.08 -20.89
N SER A 116 7.34 16.14 -21.55
CA SER A 116 6.67 17.39 -21.92
C SER A 116 5.59 17.78 -20.90
N PHE A 117 5.54 17.12 -19.73
CA PHE A 117 4.70 17.44 -18.59
C PHE A 117 5.56 17.81 -17.38
N ALA A 118 4.94 18.36 -16.33
CA ALA A 118 5.59 18.60 -15.05
C ALA A 118 6.30 17.33 -14.55
N PRO A 119 7.52 17.42 -14.00
CA PRO A 119 8.09 16.30 -13.25
C PRO A 119 7.18 15.94 -12.08
N GLU A 120 7.10 14.65 -11.74
CA GLU A 120 6.42 14.20 -10.53
C GLU A 120 7.00 14.85 -9.27
N ASP A 121 6.12 15.31 -8.37
CA ASP A 121 6.51 15.84 -7.06
C ASP A 121 6.94 14.70 -6.12
N ALA A 122 6.41 13.49 -6.32
CA ALA A 122 6.86 12.29 -5.62
C ALA A 122 6.58 11.00 -6.41
N MET A 123 7.38 9.96 -6.12
CA MET A 123 7.17 8.59 -6.61
C MET A 123 6.94 7.67 -5.42
N ILE A 124 5.68 7.29 -5.16
CA ILE A 124 5.31 6.49 -3.99
C ILE A 124 4.78 5.14 -4.45
N SER A 125 5.41 4.05 -4.00
CA SER A 125 5.06 2.68 -4.37
C SER A 125 5.01 2.44 -5.89
N GLY A 126 5.89 3.12 -6.63
CA GLY A 126 5.96 3.07 -8.09
C GLY A 126 4.85 3.85 -8.82
N SER A 127 4.08 4.66 -8.09
CA SER A 127 3.05 5.53 -8.66
C SER A 127 3.52 6.99 -8.63
N PRO A 128 3.53 7.68 -9.79
CA PRO A 128 3.89 9.09 -9.84
C PRO A 128 2.73 9.94 -9.30
N LEU A 129 3.06 10.89 -8.43
CA LEU A 129 2.13 11.81 -7.79
C LEU A 129 2.56 13.25 -8.05
N TRP A 130 1.56 14.13 -8.18
CA TRP A 130 1.76 15.57 -8.29
C TRP A 130 0.86 16.31 -7.31
N LEU A 131 1.29 17.48 -6.88
CA LEU A 131 0.42 18.50 -6.32
C LEU A 131 -0.43 19.08 -7.46
N LEU A 132 -1.71 19.31 -7.21
CA LEU A 132 -2.61 19.98 -8.15
C LEU A 132 -2.02 21.33 -8.59
N ASP A 133 -1.47 22.10 -7.65
CA ASP A 133 -0.85 23.38 -7.93
C ASP A 133 0.35 23.25 -8.88
N SER A 134 1.17 22.20 -8.73
CA SER A 134 2.26 21.91 -9.67
C SER A 134 1.77 21.66 -11.09
N VAL A 135 0.65 20.97 -11.22
CA VAL A 135 0.03 20.70 -12.52
C VAL A 135 -0.53 21.97 -13.15
N LEU A 136 -1.18 22.82 -12.36
CA LEU A 136 -1.76 24.08 -12.82
C LEU A 136 -0.68 25.08 -13.23
N GLU A 137 0.41 25.19 -12.47
CA GLU A 137 1.56 26.01 -12.84
C GLU A 137 2.21 25.54 -14.15
N ASP A 138 2.40 24.23 -14.35
CA ASP A 138 2.94 23.70 -15.63
C ASP A 138 1.98 23.95 -16.79
N ALA A 139 0.67 23.86 -16.55
CA ALA A 139 -0.35 24.18 -17.55
C ALA A 139 -0.25 25.64 -17.97
N GLU A 140 -0.15 26.57 -17.02
CA GLU A 140 0.01 28.00 -17.27
C GLU A 140 1.31 28.29 -18.04
N GLN A 141 2.45 27.78 -17.56
CA GLN A 141 3.76 27.99 -18.18
C GLN A 141 3.83 27.50 -19.63
N ARG A 142 3.06 26.47 -19.96
CA ARG A 142 3.00 25.88 -21.31
C ARG A 142 1.81 26.36 -22.14
N GLY A 143 0.98 27.26 -21.61
CA GLY A 143 -0.22 27.76 -22.30
C GLY A 143 -1.26 26.67 -22.60
N ARG A 144 -1.39 25.67 -21.72
CA ARG A 144 -2.37 24.59 -21.87
C ARG A 144 -3.71 24.98 -21.26
N ALA A 145 -4.77 24.76 -22.00
CA ALA A 145 -6.13 24.89 -21.49
C ALA A 145 -6.39 23.84 -20.39
N THR A 146 -7.00 24.29 -19.30
CA THR A 146 -7.50 23.44 -18.21
C THR A 146 -9.03 23.41 -18.24
N ALA A 147 -9.60 22.33 -17.70
CA ALA A 147 -11.02 22.13 -17.54
C ALA A 147 -11.39 22.37 -16.07
N GLN A 148 -12.12 23.46 -15.80
CA GLN A 148 -12.50 23.85 -14.44
C GLN A 148 -13.31 22.76 -13.73
N GLU A 149 -14.22 22.09 -14.44
CA GLU A 149 -15.00 20.96 -13.92
C GLU A 149 -14.09 19.87 -13.34
N GLY A 150 -13.01 19.49 -14.03
CA GLY A 150 -12.08 18.49 -13.53
C GLY A 150 -11.31 18.93 -12.29
N ILE A 151 -10.96 20.22 -12.22
CA ILE A 151 -10.27 20.82 -11.06
C ILE A 151 -11.20 20.82 -9.84
N ASP A 152 -12.45 21.21 -10.01
CA ASP A 152 -13.44 21.28 -8.94
C ASP A 152 -13.73 19.89 -8.38
N ARG A 153 -13.83 18.86 -9.24
CA ARG A 153 -13.96 17.46 -8.83
C ARG A 153 -12.81 17.02 -7.93
N ILE A 154 -11.57 17.35 -8.30
CA ILE A 154 -10.38 17.00 -7.50
C ILE A 154 -10.40 17.68 -6.14
N ARG A 155 -10.76 18.98 -6.10
CA ARG A 155 -10.88 19.78 -4.88
C ARG A 155 -12.02 19.32 -3.98
N ALA A 156 -13.09 18.80 -4.56
CA ALA A 156 -14.19 18.16 -3.84
C ALA A 156 -13.82 16.77 -3.29
N GLY A 157 -12.59 16.29 -3.53
CA GLY A 157 -12.14 14.98 -3.08
C GLY A 157 -12.57 13.83 -3.98
N GLU A 158 -13.14 14.08 -5.17
CA GLU A 158 -13.43 13.01 -6.11
C GLU A 158 -12.14 12.36 -6.59
N ARG A 159 -12.17 11.03 -6.73
CA ARG A 159 -11.05 10.22 -7.17
C ARG A 159 -11.51 9.22 -8.21
N GLU A 160 -10.61 8.88 -9.13
CA GLU A 160 -10.90 7.87 -10.15
C GLU A 160 -11.17 6.53 -9.46
N GLN A 161 -12.41 6.05 -9.55
CA GLN A 161 -12.77 4.75 -9.00
C GLN A 161 -12.09 3.65 -9.81
N ILE A 162 -11.10 2.97 -9.22
CA ILE A 162 -10.63 1.71 -9.79
C ILE A 162 -11.75 0.69 -9.62
N LYS A 163 -12.33 0.26 -10.74
CA LYS A 163 -13.08 -1.01 -10.77
C LYS A 163 -12.16 -2.09 -10.21
N PRO A 164 -12.55 -2.83 -9.17
CA PRO A 164 -11.67 -3.81 -8.55
C PRO A 164 -11.14 -4.77 -9.62
N ARG A 165 -9.82 -4.70 -9.89
CA ARG A 165 -9.14 -5.67 -10.75
C ARG A 165 -8.90 -6.91 -9.90
N GLY A 166 -9.90 -7.79 -9.88
CA GLY A 166 -9.86 -9.02 -9.12
C GLY A 166 -11.26 -9.52 -8.82
N ARG A 167 -11.44 -10.84 -8.91
CA ARG A 167 -12.67 -11.62 -8.74
C ARG A 167 -13.63 -10.97 -7.74
N LYS A 168 -14.93 -10.88 -8.11
CA LYS A 168 -16.04 -10.54 -7.19
C LYS A 168 -15.73 -11.13 -5.80
N PRO A 169 -15.83 -10.35 -4.71
CA PRO A 169 -15.75 -10.94 -3.39
C PRO A 169 -16.72 -12.12 -3.37
N SER A 170 -16.18 -13.32 -3.11
CA SER A 170 -17.05 -14.47 -2.86
C SER A 170 -17.95 -14.04 -1.72
N ALA A 171 -19.27 -14.05 -1.94
CA ALA A 171 -20.26 -13.63 -0.95
C ALA A 171 -20.21 -14.51 0.32
N GLU A 172 -19.49 -15.62 0.25
CA GLU A 172 -19.27 -16.53 1.35
C GLU A 172 -17.89 -16.26 1.99
N PRO A 173 -17.83 -15.89 3.28
CA PRO A 173 -16.58 -15.93 4.01
C PRO A 173 -16.03 -17.34 3.88
N LYS A 174 -14.77 -17.46 3.45
CA LYS A 174 -14.10 -18.77 3.41
C LYS A 174 -14.20 -19.38 4.81
N PRO A 175 -14.62 -20.65 4.93
CA PRO A 175 -14.71 -21.30 6.22
C PRO A 175 -13.37 -21.17 6.93
N THR A 176 -13.40 -20.74 8.19
CA THR A 176 -12.22 -20.72 9.05
C THR A 176 -11.55 -22.09 8.96
N PRO A 177 -10.24 -22.17 8.64
CA PRO A 177 -9.54 -23.44 8.64
C PRO A 177 -9.78 -24.15 9.99
N PRO A 178 -9.97 -25.47 9.99
CA PRO A 178 -10.06 -26.22 11.24
C PRO A 178 -8.81 -25.95 12.09
N PRO A 179 -8.96 -25.86 13.42
CA PRO A 179 -7.83 -25.62 14.31
C PRO A 179 -6.74 -26.66 14.08
N LEU A 180 -5.48 -26.22 14.15
CA LEU A 180 -4.36 -27.15 14.02
C LEU A 180 -4.42 -28.17 15.16
N PRO A 181 -4.26 -29.47 14.86
CA PRO A 181 -4.17 -30.50 15.88
C PRO A 181 -2.91 -30.28 16.74
N GLU A 182 -2.98 -30.68 18.00
CA GLU A 182 -1.86 -30.53 18.93
C GLU A 182 -0.63 -31.30 18.45
N ALA A 183 0.55 -30.70 18.62
CA ALA A 183 1.80 -31.33 18.26
C ALA A 183 2.06 -32.56 19.15
N ARG A 184 2.23 -33.74 18.54
CA ARG A 184 2.50 -34.98 19.26
C ARG A 184 3.98 -35.34 19.21
N THR A 185 4.54 -35.72 20.36
CA THR A 185 5.91 -36.25 20.45
C THR A 185 5.84 -37.77 20.53
N PHE A 186 6.71 -38.46 19.78
CA PHE A 186 6.81 -39.92 19.81
C PHE A 186 8.19 -40.34 20.34
N THR A 187 8.20 -41.07 21.45
CA THR A 187 9.40 -41.66 22.07
C THR A 187 9.61 -43.11 21.59
N PRO A 188 10.85 -43.49 21.19
CA PRO A 188 11.19 -44.88 20.92
C PRO A 188 10.95 -45.78 22.15
N GLY A 189 10.25 -46.91 21.96
CA GLY A 189 9.94 -47.88 23.02
C GLY A 189 8.62 -47.64 23.75
N GLU A 190 8.07 -46.42 23.68
CA GLU A 190 6.73 -46.09 24.21
C GLU A 190 5.65 -46.09 23.11
N HIS A 191 6.05 -45.83 21.86
CA HIS A 191 5.17 -45.81 20.71
C HIS A 191 5.67 -46.75 19.61
N THR A 192 4.75 -47.47 18.97
CA THR A 192 5.08 -48.34 17.84
C THR A 192 5.11 -47.56 16.54
N VAL A 193 5.64 -48.20 15.49
CA VAL A 193 5.60 -47.63 14.14
C VAL A 193 4.17 -47.48 13.64
N GLU A 194 3.24 -48.35 14.08
CA GLU A 194 1.82 -48.23 13.74
C GLU A 194 1.20 -46.97 14.35
N ASP A 195 1.55 -46.60 15.58
CA ASP A 195 1.04 -45.39 16.26
C ASP A 195 1.41 -44.11 15.49
N VAL A 196 2.67 -44.04 15.03
CA VAL A 196 3.19 -42.91 14.25
C VAL A 196 2.51 -42.83 12.89
N THR A 197 2.34 -43.99 12.25
CA THR A 197 1.74 -44.09 10.90
C THR A 197 0.25 -43.76 10.92
N ALA A 198 -0.47 -44.21 11.96
CA ALA A 198 -1.89 -43.91 12.13
C ALA A 198 -2.13 -42.40 12.31
N PHE A 199 -1.34 -41.74 13.16
CA PHE A 199 -1.42 -40.29 13.34
C PHE A 199 -1.04 -39.52 12.06
N ALA A 200 -0.02 -39.97 11.35
CA ALA A 200 0.37 -39.37 10.08
C ALA A 200 -0.75 -39.47 9.03
N ALA A 201 -1.40 -40.64 8.92
CA ALA A 201 -2.53 -40.86 8.03
C ALA A 201 -3.74 -39.98 8.40
N GLU A 202 -4.03 -39.82 9.68
CA GLU A 202 -5.11 -38.96 10.19
C GLU A 202 -4.91 -37.49 9.76
N LEU A 203 -3.70 -36.96 9.92
CA LEU A 203 -3.37 -35.58 9.54
C LEU A 203 -3.48 -35.34 8.04
N LEU A 204 -2.97 -36.28 7.24
CA LEU A 204 -3.01 -36.18 5.78
C LEU A 204 -4.43 -36.31 5.23
N ASN A 205 -5.23 -37.23 5.77
CA ASN A 205 -6.65 -37.40 5.39
C ASN A 205 -7.49 -36.17 5.78
N SER A 206 -7.08 -35.45 6.83
CA SER A 206 -7.70 -34.20 7.27
C SER A 206 -7.21 -32.97 6.49
N GLY A 207 -6.35 -33.16 5.48
CA GLY A 207 -5.86 -32.10 4.60
C GLY A 207 -4.74 -31.25 5.19
N PHE A 208 -4.11 -31.67 6.28
CA PHE A 208 -2.97 -30.99 6.88
C PHE A 208 -1.65 -31.47 6.27
N SER A 209 -0.66 -30.59 6.22
CA SER A 209 0.75 -30.96 5.99
C SER A 209 1.46 -31.11 7.33
N MET A 210 2.42 -32.05 7.42
CA MET A 210 3.19 -32.29 8.63
C MET A 210 4.68 -32.00 8.42
N THR A 211 5.37 -31.60 9.50
CA THR A 211 6.83 -31.50 9.56
C THR A 211 7.32 -32.29 10.76
N VAL A 212 8.21 -33.26 10.53
CA VAL A 212 8.82 -34.06 11.60
C VAL A 212 10.14 -33.41 12.01
N ARG A 213 10.31 -33.13 13.30
CA ARG A 213 11.57 -32.62 13.86
C ARG A 213 12.11 -33.59 14.90
N PRO A 214 13.39 -34.01 14.81
CA PRO A 214 14.01 -34.79 15.87
C PRO A 214 14.18 -33.90 17.11
N LYS A 215 13.73 -34.40 18.27
CA LYS A 215 13.99 -33.77 19.56
C LYS A 215 15.31 -34.34 20.08
N ARG A 216 16.33 -33.49 20.17
CA ARG A 216 17.63 -33.82 20.77
C ARG A 216 17.57 -33.71 22.28
#